data_AF-A0AAN4ZAZ1-F1
#
_entry.id   AF-A0AAN4ZAZ1-F1
#
_cell.length_a   1.000
_cell.length_b   1.000
_cell.length_c   1.000
_cell.angle_alpha   90.00
_cell.angle_beta   90.00
_cell.angle_gamma   90.00
#
_symmetry.space_group_name_H-M   'P 1'
#
loop_
_entity.id
_entity.type
_entity.pdbx_description
1 polymer ?
#
loop_
_entity_poly.entity_id
_entity_poly.type
_entity_poly.pdbx_seq_one_letter_code
_entity_poly.pdbx_strand_id
1 'polypeptide(L)'
;METELYPATYWLVGFFGVVMVSGVLTNGAVAFASYQDKGLRNACNILIALASIADCLHLTGHITLIYAFATGNLLTNSVTCVWIEFLPIIGQNSGCALIVSIAVDRLLACFAPLWYERRHTCVYMCIQLAVVSLYVTYHFYNL
;
A
#
# COMPACT_ATOMS: atom_id res chain seq x y z
N MET A 1 15.49 30.93 4.96
CA MET A 1 14.85 31.31 3.69
C MET A 1 13.38 31.08 3.87
N GLU A 2 12.59 32.15 3.96
CA GLU A 2 11.13 32.05 3.95
C GLU A 2 10.75 31.59 2.55
N THR A 3 10.45 30.31 2.39
CA THR A 3 9.94 29.77 1.13
C THR A 3 8.54 30.34 0.94
N GLU A 4 8.39 31.30 0.03
CA GLU A 4 7.07 31.78 -0.38
C GLU A 4 6.26 30.60 -0.93
N LEU A 5 5.36 30.09 -0.10
CA LEU A 5 4.56 28.93 -0.41
C LEU A 5 3.46 29.37 -1.37
N TYR A 6 3.59 29.00 -2.65
CA TYR A 6 2.61 29.32 -3.67
C TYR A 6 1.21 28.84 -3.25
N PRO A 7 0.13 29.57 -3.57
CA PRO A 7 -1.24 29.17 -3.23
C PRO A 7 -1.58 27.75 -3.70
N ALA A 8 -1.00 27.29 -4.80
CA ALA A 8 -1.14 25.94 -5.32
C ALA A 8 -0.65 24.85 -4.33
N THR A 9 0.38 25.14 -3.54
CA THR A 9 0.94 24.17 -2.58
C THR A 9 0.00 23.92 -1.41
N TYR A 10 -0.70 24.95 -0.93
CA TYR A 10 -1.71 24.80 0.12
C TYR A 10 -2.89 23.94 -0.33
N TRP A 11 -3.35 24.13 -1.58
CA TRP A 11 -4.38 23.27 -2.18
C TRP A 11 -3.93 21.81 -2.27
N LEU A 12 -2.67 21.57 -2.67
CA LEU A 12 -2.09 20.24 -2.78
C LEU A 12 -2.02 19.54 -1.41
N VAL A 13 -1.56 20.23 -0.37
CA VAL A 13 -1.49 19.70 1.00
C VAL A 13 -2.89 19.38 1.53
N GLY A 14 -3.87 20.26 1.29
CA GLY A 14 -5.27 20.01 1.64
C GLY A 14 -5.83 18.77 0.95
N PHE A 15 -5.57 18.62 -0.35
CA PHE A 15 -5.96 17.44 -1.11
C PHE A 15 -5.35 16.15 -0.56
N PHE A 16 -4.03 16.12 -0.32
CA PHE A 16 -3.37 14.94 0.26
C PHE A 16 -3.84 14.64 1.68
N GLY A 17 -4.20 15.66 2.48
CA GLY A 17 -4.81 15.47 3.80
C GLY A 17 -6.15 14.75 3.71
N VAL A 18 -7.02 15.14 2.76
CA VAL A 18 -8.31 14.46 2.52
C VAL A 18 -8.09 13.02 2.03
N VAL A 19 -7.15 12.80 1.12
CA VAL A 19 -6.78 11.45 0.64
C VAL A 19 -6.28 10.58 1.79
N MET A 20 -5.44 11.13 2.68
CA MET A 20 -4.94 10.41 3.84
C MET A 20 -6.09 9.99 4.77
N VAL A 21 -6.95 10.92 5.17
CA VAL A 21 -8.07 10.62 6.08
C VAL A 21 -9.01 9.60 5.46
N SER A 22 -9.43 9.83 4.22
CA SER A 22 -10.34 8.92 3.52
C SER A 22 -9.71 7.54 3.33
N GLY A 23 -8.44 7.48 2.90
CA GLY A 23 -7.70 6.24 2.71
C GLY A 23 -7.50 5.42 3.99
N VAL A 24 -7.16 6.05 5.12
CA VAL A 24 -7.01 5.33 6.40
C VAL A 24 -8.36 4.74 6.83
N LEU A 25 -9.45 5.50 6.69
CA LEU A 25 -10.79 5.05 7.08
C LEU A 25 -11.29 3.91 6.18
N THR A 26 -11.17 4.05 4.86
CA THR A 26 -11.67 3.05 3.91
C THR A 26 -10.83 1.78 3.92
N ASN A 27 -9.50 1.88 3.88
CA ASN A 27 -8.62 0.71 3.92
C ASN A 27 -8.65 0.03 5.29
N GLY A 28 -8.72 0.80 6.39
CA GLY A 28 -8.92 0.26 7.72
C GLY A 28 -10.22 -0.54 7.85
N ALA A 29 -11.32 -0.06 7.27
CA ALA A 29 -12.59 -0.77 7.26
C ALA A 29 -12.52 -2.10 6.48
N VAL A 30 -11.84 -2.12 5.33
CA VAL A 30 -11.63 -3.35 4.53
C VAL A 30 -10.79 -4.38 5.29
N ALA A 31 -9.69 -3.94 5.92
CA ALA A 31 -8.85 -4.81 6.73
C ALA A 31 -9.61 -5.38 7.93
N PHE A 32 -10.40 -4.54 8.61
CA PHE A 32 -11.21 -4.95 9.76
C PHE A 32 -12.31 -5.95 9.37
N ALA A 33 -13.05 -5.66 8.29
CA ALA A 33 -14.10 -6.56 7.78
C ALA A 33 -13.53 -7.93 7.39
N SER A 34 -12.36 -7.94 6.76
CA SER A 34 -11.66 -9.17 6.36
C SER A 34 -11.16 -9.99 7.56
N TYR A 35 -10.82 -9.33 8.67
CA TYR A 35 -10.47 -10.02 9.91
C TYR A 35 -11.69 -10.60 10.61
N GLN A 36 -12.79 -9.85 10.68
CA GLN A 36 -14.00 -10.21 11.41
C GLN A 36 -14.75 -11.38 10.76
N ASP A 37 -14.95 -11.34 9.44
CA ASP A 37 -15.75 -12.34 8.74
C ASP A 37 -14.90 -13.51 8.22
N LYS A 38 -15.16 -14.71 8.75
CA LYS A 38 -14.50 -15.94 8.31
C LYS A 38 -14.94 -16.36 6.90
N GLY A 39 -16.16 -16.03 6.50
CA GLY A 39 -16.69 -16.29 5.15
C GLY A 39 -15.98 -15.48 4.07
N LEU A 40 -15.39 -14.34 4.43
CA LEU A 40 -14.60 -13.52 3.52
C LEU A 40 -13.17 -14.02 3.33
N ARG A 41 -12.70 -15.08 4.01
CA ARG A 41 -11.29 -15.52 3.97
C ARG A 41 -10.93 -16.40 2.78
N ASN A 42 -11.35 -16.00 1.58
CA ASN A 42 -10.88 -16.59 0.34
C ASN A 42 -9.53 -15.97 -0.07
N ALA A 43 -8.74 -16.66 -0.91
CA ALA A 43 -7.40 -16.22 -1.32
C ALA A 43 -7.38 -14.76 -1.81
N CYS A 44 -8.28 -14.41 -2.73
CA CYS A 44 -8.38 -13.05 -3.27
C CYS A 44 -8.65 -12.01 -2.19
N ASN A 45 -9.58 -12.28 -1.28
CA ASN A 45 -9.97 -11.34 -0.23
C ASN A 45 -8.86 -11.16 0.81
N ILE A 46 -8.06 -12.19 1.08
CA ILE A 46 -6.87 -12.06 1.92
C ILE A 46 -5.82 -11.17 1.23
N LEU A 47 -5.62 -11.31 -0.08
CA LEU A 47 -4.72 -10.43 -0.83
C LEU A 47 -5.22 -8.97 -0.81
N ILE A 48 -6.53 -8.75 -0.95
CA ILE A 48 -7.14 -7.41 -0.82
C ILE A 48 -6.94 -6.85 0.60
N ALA A 49 -7.12 -7.66 1.64
CA ALA A 49 -6.87 -7.24 3.01
C ALA A 49 -5.40 -6.83 3.22
N LEU A 50 -4.45 -7.62 2.71
CA LEU A 50 -3.04 -7.29 2.77
C LEU A 50 -2.71 -6.02 1.97
N ALA A 51 -3.31 -5.82 0.80
CA ALA A 51 -3.14 -4.62 0.01
C ALA A 51 -3.66 -3.39 0.78
N SER A 52 -4.81 -3.49 1.43
CA SER A 52 -5.36 -2.39 2.26
C SER A 52 -4.46 -2.04 3.45
N ILE A 53 -3.76 -3.03 4.04
CA ILE A 53 -2.77 -2.79 5.09
C ILE A 53 -1.53 -2.09 4.51
N ALA A 54 -1.06 -2.53 3.34
CA ALA A 54 0.06 -1.90 2.64
C ALA A 54 -0.25 -0.45 2.25
N ASP A 55 -1.47 -0.16 1.82
CA ASP A 55 -1.92 1.20 1.55
C ASP A 55 -1.93 2.05 2.82
N CYS A 56 -2.39 1.53 3.96
CA CYS A 56 -2.28 2.24 5.25
C CYS A 56 -0.82 2.59 5.61
N LEU A 57 0.13 1.69 5.31
CA LEU A 57 1.56 1.97 5.49
C LEU A 57 2.07 3.02 4.50
N HIS A 58 1.64 2.99 3.24
CA HIS A 58 1.96 4.03 2.27
C HIS A 58 1.46 5.41 2.76
N LEU A 59 0.26 5.48 3.34
CA LEU A 59 -0.33 6.76 3.76
C LEU A 59 0.49 7.48 4.83
N THR A 60 1.39 6.81 5.55
CA THR A 60 2.29 7.48 6.49
C THR A 60 3.24 8.46 5.79
N GLY A 61 3.55 8.27 4.51
CA GLY A 61 4.36 9.22 3.72
C GLY A 61 3.66 10.57 3.51
N HIS A 62 2.33 10.59 3.48
CA HIS A 62 1.59 11.86 3.44
C HIS A 62 1.73 12.66 4.74
N ILE A 63 1.94 12.00 5.89
CA ILE A 63 2.21 12.67 7.17
C ILE A 63 3.55 13.42 7.06
N THR A 64 4.58 12.79 6.50
CA THR A 64 5.88 13.42 6.27
C THR A 64 5.76 14.65 5.39
N LEU A 65 4.99 14.53 4.29
CA LEU A 65 4.73 15.63 3.38
C LEU A 65 4.02 16.80 4.08
N ILE A 66 2.95 16.53 4.81
CA ILE A 66 2.19 17.56 5.55
C ILE A 66 3.09 18.24 6.59
N TYR A 67 3.92 17.47 7.32
CA TYR A 67 4.84 18.00 8.31
C TYR A 67 5.92 18.91 7.69
N ALA A 68 6.52 18.49 6.58
CA ALA A 68 7.55 19.27 5.87
C ALA A 68 6.99 20.63 5.39
N PHE A 69 5.76 20.64 4.90
CA PHE A 69 5.08 21.88 4.47
C PHE A 69 4.63 22.75 5.65
N ALA A 70 4.11 22.15 6.73
CA ALA A 70 3.66 22.91 7.90
C ALA A 70 4.81 23.59 8.66
N THR A 71 5.98 22.95 8.71
CA THR A 71 7.17 23.49 9.39
C THR A 71 8.06 24.34 8.49
N GLY A 72 7.79 24.39 7.19
CA GLY A 72 8.64 25.04 6.19
C GLY A 72 10.00 24.37 5.98
N ASN A 73 10.24 23.20 6.60
CA ASN A 73 11.53 22.52 6.61
C ASN A 73 11.61 21.48 5.48
N LEU A 74 11.63 21.99 4.25
CA LEU A 74 11.64 21.18 3.01
C LEU A 74 12.99 20.48 2.75
N LEU A 75 14.05 20.91 3.43
CA LEU A 75 15.41 20.40 3.25
C LEU A 75 15.84 19.63 4.51
N THR A 76 15.41 18.38 4.59
CA THR A 76 15.86 17.43 5.62
C THR A 76 17.11 16.69 5.16
N ASN A 77 17.97 16.34 6.12
CA ASN A 77 19.15 15.50 5.86
C ASN A 77 18.76 14.16 5.23
N SER A 78 19.50 13.73 4.20
CA SER A 78 19.16 12.55 3.40
C SER A 78 19.00 11.27 4.24
N VAL A 79 19.83 11.07 5.27
CA VAL A 79 19.74 9.90 6.16
C VAL A 79 18.43 9.90 6.95
N THR A 80 18.03 11.06 7.48
CA THR A 80 16.76 11.20 8.22
C THR A 80 15.57 11.01 7.30
N CYS A 81 15.63 11.53 6.07
CA CYS A 81 14.60 11.34 5.06
C CYS A 81 14.39 9.86 4.74
N VAL A 82 15.47 9.11 4.48
CA VAL A 82 15.40 7.67 4.19
C VAL A 82 14.77 6.90 5.35
N TRP A 83 15.10 7.23 6.60
CA TRP A 83 14.50 6.58 7.76
C TRP A 83 13.01 6.86 7.92
N ILE A 84 12.57 8.08 7.60
CA ILE A 84 11.15 8.45 7.67
C ILE A 84 10.37 7.81 6.52
N GLU A 85 10.94 7.80 5.31
CA GLU A 85 10.32 7.24 4.11
C GLU A 85 10.43 5.71 4.00
N PHE A 86 11.19 5.07 4.89
CA PHE A 86 11.37 3.62 4.86
C PHE A 86 10.04 2.87 4.91
N LEU A 87 9.16 3.23 5.84
CA LEU A 87 7.85 2.61 6.01
C LEU A 87 6.90 2.85 4.82
N PRO A 88 6.70 4.09 4.32
CA PRO A 88 5.83 4.31 3.16
C PRO A 88 6.38 3.67 1.88
N ILE A 89 7.70 3.58 1.69
CA ILE A 89 8.30 2.87 0.56
C ILE A 89 8.00 1.37 0.61
N ILE A 90 8.05 0.73 1.80
CA ILE A 90 7.60 -0.66 1.95
C ILE A 90 6.12 -0.78 1.57
N GLY A 91 5.27 0.10 2.13
CA GLY A 91 3.83 0.10 1.88
C GLY A 91 3.50 0.24 0.40
N GLN A 92 4.11 1.20 -0.29
CA GLN A 92 3.88 1.44 -1.71
C GLN A 92 4.31 0.26 -2.59
N ASN A 93 5.52 -0.25 -2.38
CA ASN A 93 6.03 -1.34 -3.22
C ASN A 93 5.27 -2.65 -2.99
N SER A 94 4.94 -2.96 -1.73
CA SER A 94 4.14 -4.15 -1.40
C SER A 94 2.71 -4.01 -1.92
N GLY A 95 2.08 -2.84 -1.80
CA GLY A 95 0.75 -2.56 -2.35
C GLY A 95 0.69 -2.75 -3.87
N CYS A 96 1.64 -2.17 -4.61
CA CYS A 96 1.75 -2.36 -6.06
C CYS A 96 1.86 -3.85 -6.44
N ALA A 97 2.71 -4.62 -5.78
CA ALA A 97 2.87 -6.05 -6.04
C ALA A 97 1.61 -6.85 -5.69
N LEU A 98 0.95 -6.53 -4.58
CA LEU A 98 -0.29 -7.20 -4.16
C LEU A 98 -1.44 -6.93 -5.15
N ILE A 99 -1.57 -5.71 -5.68
CA ILE A 99 -2.57 -5.39 -6.70
C ILE A 99 -2.37 -6.22 -7.97
N VAL A 100 -1.11 -6.42 -8.40
CA VAL A 100 -0.79 -7.31 -9.52
C VAL A 100 -1.20 -8.75 -9.22
N SER A 101 -0.88 -9.26 -8.02
CA SER A 101 -1.31 -10.59 -7.59
C SER A 101 -2.84 -10.75 -7.56
N ILE A 102 -3.58 -9.73 -7.11
CA ILE A 102 -5.05 -9.70 -7.13
C ILE A 102 -5.56 -9.77 -8.57
N ALA A 103 -5.00 -8.97 -9.48
CA ALA A 103 -5.37 -8.97 -10.88
C ALA A 103 -5.13 -10.35 -11.52
N VAL A 104 -3.98 -10.98 -11.26
CA VAL A 104 -3.67 -12.34 -11.73
C VAL A 104 -4.65 -13.37 -11.18
N ASP A 105 -4.98 -13.32 -9.87
CA ASP A 105 -5.97 -14.24 -9.28
C ASP A 105 -7.36 -14.09 -9.95
N ARG A 106 -7.80 -12.86 -10.20
CA ARG A 106 -9.08 -12.59 -10.89
C ARG A 106 -9.06 -13.04 -12.35
N LEU A 107 -7.96 -12.82 -13.07
CA LEU A 107 -7.81 -13.31 -14.44
C LEU A 107 -7.88 -14.83 -14.49
N LEU A 108 -7.18 -15.53 -13.60
CA LEU A 108 -7.21 -17.00 -13.55
C LEU A 108 -8.61 -17.54 -13.23
N ALA A 109 -9.36 -16.86 -12.36
CA ALA A 109 -10.74 -17.21 -12.06
C ALA A 109 -11.66 -17.09 -13.30
N CYS A 110 -11.44 -16.08 -14.15
CA CYS A 110 -12.24 -15.86 -15.36
C CYS A 110 -11.83 -16.76 -16.53
N PHE A 111 -10.53 -16.94 -16.77
CA PHE A 111 -10.02 -17.68 -17.94
C PHE A 111 -9.98 -19.19 -17.72
N ALA A 112 -9.77 -19.65 -16.49
CA ALA A 112 -9.62 -21.07 -16.18
C ALA A 112 -10.40 -21.46 -14.91
N PRO A 113 -11.73 -21.30 -14.88
CA PRO A 113 -12.55 -21.50 -13.68
C PRO A 113 -12.44 -22.93 -13.11
N LEU A 114 -12.42 -23.94 -13.99
CA LEU A 114 -12.32 -25.36 -13.59
C LEU A 114 -10.97 -25.69 -12.92
N TRP A 115 -9.88 -25.06 -13.38
CA TRP A 115 -8.57 -25.21 -12.75
C TRP A 115 -8.51 -24.43 -11.44
N TYR A 116 -9.06 -23.22 -11.44
CA TYR A 116 -9.13 -22.34 -10.29
C TYR A 116 -9.87 -22.99 -9.11
N GLU A 117 -10.97 -23.70 -9.37
CA GLU A 117 -11.73 -24.40 -8.32
C GLU A 117 -10.97 -25.59 -7.70
N ARG A 118 -10.19 -26.32 -8.50
CA ARG A 118 -9.45 -27.51 -8.04
C ARG A 118 -8.14 -27.20 -7.31
N ARG A 119 -7.76 -25.92 -7.22
CA ARG A 119 -6.46 -25.53 -6.67
C ARG A 119 -6.42 -25.65 -5.14
N HIS A 120 -5.24 -25.95 -4.61
CA HIS A 120 -5.00 -25.87 -3.17
C HIS A 120 -4.76 -24.42 -2.75
N THR A 121 -5.73 -23.82 -2.06
CA THR A 121 -5.73 -22.41 -1.64
C THR A 121 -4.47 -22.00 -0.88
N CYS A 122 -4.00 -22.81 0.07
CA CYS A 122 -2.81 -22.50 0.85
C CYS A 122 -1.54 -22.42 -0.01
N VAL A 123 -1.30 -23.40 -0.88
CA VAL A 123 -0.12 -23.43 -1.75
C VAL A 123 -0.14 -22.24 -2.72
N TYR A 124 -1.31 -21.96 -3.29
CA TYR A 124 -1.51 -20.82 -4.19
C TYR A 124 -1.21 -19.49 -3.50
N MET A 125 -1.71 -19.30 -2.27
CA MET A 125 -1.43 -18.11 -1.46
C MET A 125 0.05 -17.97 -1.12
N CYS A 126 0.72 -19.06 -0.73
CA CYS A 126 2.16 -19.04 -0.45
C CYS A 126 2.96 -18.62 -1.68
N ILE A 127 2.60 -19.11 -2.88
CA ILE A 127 3.27 -18.72 -4.12
C ILE A 127 3.08 -17.23 -4.39
N GLN A 128 1.84 -16.72 -4.30
CA GLN A 128 1.57 -15.29 -4.52
C GLN A 128 2.35 -14.40 -3.53
N LEU A 129 2.35 -14.76 -2.24
CA LEU A 129 3.10 -14.03 -1.23
C LEU A 129 4.61 -14.09 -1.47
N ALA A 130 5.14 -15.25 -1.89
CA ALA A 130 6.56 -15.38 -2.21
C ALA A 130 6.96 -14.47 -3.40
N VAL A 131 6.12 -14.37 -4.43
CA VAL A 131 6.35 -13.46 -5.56
C VAL A 131 6.37 -12.00 -5.11
N VAL A 132 5.40 -11.60 -4.27
CA VAL A 132 5.36 -10.25 -3.67
C VAL A 132 6.59 -9.97 -2.84
N SER A 133 6.99 -10.89 -1.96
CA SER A 133 8.19 -10.73 -1.12
C SER A 133 9.46 -10.63 -1.95
N LEU A 134 9.59 -11.40 -3.03
CA LEU A 134 10.75 -11.35 -3.93
C LEU A 134 10.83 -10.01 -4.66
N TYR A 135 9.70 -9.50 -5.16
CA TYR A 135 9.64 -8.18 -5.79
C TYR A 135 10.04 -7.06 -4.83
N VAL A 136 9.47 -7.06 -3.61
CA VAL A 136 9.79 -6.05 -2.60
C VAL A 136 11.28 -6.11 -2.24
N THR A 137 11.83 -7.31 -2.00
CA THR A 137 13.26 -7.48 -1.68
C THR A 137 14.18 -7.01 -2.81
N TYR A 138 13.83 -7.31 -4.07
CA TYR A 138 14.60 -6.83 -5.23
C TYR A 138 14.62 -5.31 -5.31
N HIS A 139 13.47 -4.67 -5.07
CA HIS A 139 13.38 -3.21 -5.08
C HIS A 139 14.16 -2.59 -3.91
N PHE A 140 14.15 -3.22 -2.73
CA PHE A 140 14.94 -2.77 -1.58
C PHE A 140 16.45 -2.92 -1.79
N TYR A 141 16.90 -3.96 -2.49
CA TYR A 141 18.32 -4.14 -2.78
C TYR A 141 18.87 -3.06 -3.73
N ASN A 142 18.02 -2.48 -4.57
CA ASN A 142 18.40 -1.49 -5.57
C ASN A 142 18.19 -0.03 -5.09
N LEU A 143 17.90 0.16 -3.79
CA LEU A 143 17.62 1.42 -3.12
C LEU A 143 18.88 1.90 -2.36
#